data_AF-A0A4P1K3P4-F1
#
_entry.id   AF-A0A4P1K3P4-F1
#
_cell.length_a   1.000
_cell.length_b   1.000
_cell.length_c   1.000
_cell.angle_alpha   90.00
_cell.angle_beta   90.00
_cell.angle_gamma   90.00
#
_symmetry.space_group_name_H-M   'P 1'
#
loop_
_entity.id
_entity.type
_entity.pdbx_description
1 polymer ?
#
loop_
_entity_poly.entity_id
_entity_poly.type
_entity_poly.pdbx_seq_one_letter_code
_entity_poly.pdbx_strand_id
1 'polypeptide(L)' 'MSDDQHTAAVRDAGLTGWKAAVRAHPEVNGRKVCVLTSPDFNPVTGKGRSVVRHGTDEADAFARALKAAKGSLH' A
#
# COMPACT_ATOMS: atom_id res chain seq x y z
N MET A 1 7.58 -9.26 6.65
CA MET A 1 8.38 -8.00 6.61
C MET A 1 7.72 -6.97 7.52
N SER A 2 8.46 -6.04 8.14
CA SER A 2 7.86 -4.95 8.92
C SER A 2 7.23 -3.88 8.01
N ASP A 3 6.27 -3.11 8.50
CA ASP A 3 5.66 -1.97 7.78
C ASP A 3 6.73 -0.93 7.33
N ASP A 4 7.79 -0.74 8.13
CA ASP A 4 8.93 0.10 7.77
C ASP A 4 9.71 -0.40 6.55
N GLN A 5 9.87 -1.73 6.42
CA GLN A 5 10.56 -2.33 5.27
C GLN A 5 9.75 -2.16 3.98
N HIS A 6 8.43 -2.31 4.07
CA HIS A 6 7.54 -2.04 2.95
C HIS A 6 7.55 -0.55 2.57
N THR A 7 7.56 0.35 3.55
CA THR A 7 7.62 1.80 3.31
C THR A 7 8.93 2.20 2.62
N ALA A 8 10.06 1.62 3.02
CA ALA A 8 11.33 1.81 2.31
C ALA A 8 11.24 1.33 0.85
N ALA A 9 10.69 0.14 0.61
CA ALA A 9 10.51 -0.40 -0.74
C ALA A 9 9.57 0.47 -1.62
N VAL A 10 8.57 1.13 -1.04
CA VAL A 10 7.71 2.10 -1.77
C VAL A 10 8.51 3.32 -2.20
N ARG A 11 9.39 3.82 -1.33
CA ARG A 11 10.29 4.93 -1.66
C ARG A 11 11.25 4.53 -2.79
N ASP A 12 11.86 3.35 -2.72
CA ASP A 12 12.73 2.82 -3.78
C ASP A 12 11.97 2.64 -5.11
N ALA A 13 10.67 2.33 -5.03
CA ALA A 13 9.79 2.27 -6.20
C ALA A 13 9.45 3.65 -6.79
N GLY A 14 9.92 4.76 -6.22
CA GLY A 14 9.73 6.13 -6.72
C GLY A 14 8.53 6.88 -6.12
N LEU A 15 7.78 6.26 -5.21
CA LEU A 15 6.65 6.90 -4.52
C LEU A 15 7.15 7.58 -3.24
N THR A 16 7.89 8.68 -3.41
CA THR A 16 8.53 9.40 -2.30
C THR A 16 7.50 9.92 -1.30
N GLY A 17 7.71 9.63 -0.01
CA GLY A 17 6.85 10.07 1.08
C GLY A 17 5.58 9.22 1.28
N TRP A 18 5.33 8.25 0.41
CA TRP A 18 4.23 7.30 0.60
C TRP A 18 4.57 6.28 1.68
N LYS A 19 3.55 5.83 2.41
CA LYS A 19 3.67 4.81 3.45
C LYS A 19 2.97 3.53 3.00
N ALA A 20 3.53 2.39 3.41
CA ALA A 20 2.92 1.08 3.20
C ALA A 20 2.62 0.40 4.53
N ALA A 21 1.46 -0.24 4.60
CA ALA A 21 1.13 -1.19 5.66
C ALA A 21 0.62 -2.48 5.03
N VAL A 22 1.11 -3.63 5.48
CA VAL A 22 0.64 -4.94 5.01
C VAL A 22 0.08 -5.70 6.20
N ARG A 23 -1.18 -6.12 6.10
CA ARG A 23 -1.89 -6.82 7.18
C ARG A 23 -2.50 -8.11 6.69
N ALA A 24 -2.55 -9.11 7.57
CA ALA A 24 -3.36 -10.30 7.35
C ALA A 24 -4.83 -9.95 7.58
N HIS A 25 -5.71 -10.28 6.63
CA HIS A 25 -7.14 -10.11 6.82
C HIS A 25 -7.78 -11.48 7.03
N PRO A 26 -8.09 -11.85 8.29
CA PRO A 26 -8.58 -13.19 8.62
C PRO A 26 -9.91 -13.50 7.91
N GLU A 27 -10.74 -12.48 7.68
CA GLU A 27 -12.06 -12.63 7.05
C GLU A 27 -12.03 -12.80 5.53
N VAL A 28 -10.87 -12.64 4.87
CA VAL A 28 -10.74 -12.78 3.41
C VAL A 28 -9.89 -14.01 3.08
N ASN A 29 -10.29 -15.19 3.58
CA ASN A 29 -9.65 -16.48 3.25
C ASN A 29 -8.11 -16.48 3.34
N GLY A 30 -7.55 -15.88 4.39
CA GLY A 30 -6.09 -15.84 4.61
C GLY A 30 -5.31 -14.92 3.65
N ARG A 31 -6.00 -14.11 2.83
CA ARG A 31 -5.34 -13.13 1.96
C ARG A 31 -4.65 -12.03 2.76
N LYS A 32 -3.60 -11.48 2.16
CA LYS A 32 -2.89 -10.30 2.67
C LYS A 32 -3.44 -9.05 2.00
N VAL A 33 -3.45 -7.97 2.76
CA VAL A 33 -3.95 -6.67 2.32
C VAL A 33 -2.82 -5.68 2.45
N CYS A 34 -2.50 -5.00 1.36
CA CYS A 34 -1.57 -3.88 1.37
C CYS A 34 -2.34 -2.59 1.21
N VAL A 35 -2.05 -1.65 2.10
CA VAL A 35 -2.54 -0.27 2.09
C VAL A 35 -1.35 0.64 1.81
N LEU A 36 -1.43 1.42 0.73
CA LEU A 36 -0.51 2.50 0.43
C LEU A 36 -1.19 3.84 0.65
N THR A 37 -0.54 4.75 1.36
CA THR A 37 -1.05 6.11 1.59
C THR A 37 -0.05 7.14 1.11
N SER A 38 -0.55 8.14 0.38
CA SER A 38 0.22 9.32 -0.03
C SER A 38 0.64 10.18 1.18
N PRO A 39 1.70 10.97 1.07
CA PRO A 39 2.19 11.83 2.17
C PRO A 39 1.17 12.88 2.62
N ASP A 40 0.31 13.34 1.71
CA ASP A 40 -0.76 14.31 1.95
C ASP A 40 -2.09 13.65 2.37
N PHE A 41 -2.11 12.32 2.56
CA PHE A 41 -3.29 11.60 2.99
C PHE A 41 -3.75 12.06 4.37
N ASN A 42 -4.99 12.55 4.43
CA ASN A 42 -5.65 12.93 5.66
C ASN A 42 -7.07 12.35 5.70
N PRO A 43 -7.34 11.35 6.56
CA PRO A 43 -8.63 10.69 6.61
C PRO A 43 -9.77 11.57 7.13
N VAL A 44 -9.46 12.64 7.87
CA VAL A 44 -10.45 13.57 8.43
C VAL A 44 -10.93 14.55 7.37
N THR A 45 -10.00 15.05 6.55
CA THR A 45 -10.32 16.05 5.52
C THR A 45 -10.57 15.44 4.14
N GLY A 46 -10.39 14.12 3.99
CA GLY A 46 -10.51 13.41 2.72
C GLY A 46 -9.45 13.79 1.70
N LYS A 47 -8.37 14.46 2.13
CA LYS A 47 -7.26 14.88 1.26
C LYS A 47 -6.30 13.73 1.01
N GLY A 48 -5.63 13.82 -0.14
CA GLY A 48 -4.68 12.84 -0.62
C GLY A 48 -5.32 11.54 -1.06
N ARG A 49 -4.46 10.54 -1.19
CA ARG A 49 -4.77 9.26 -1.84
C ARG A 49 -4.39 8.08 -0.95
N SER A 50 -5.28 7.09 -0.92
CA SER A 50 -5.02 5.76 -0.39
C SER A 50 -5.32 4.70 -1.45
N VAL A 51 -4.51 3.65 -1.49
CA VAL A 51 -4.66 2.51 -2.40
C VAL A 51 -4.68 1.26 -1.56
N VAL A 52 -5.75 0.47 -1.69
CA VAL A 52 -5.91 -0.80 -0.99
C VAL A 52 -6.00 -1.93 -2.01
N ARG A 53 -5.14 -2.93 -1.86
CA ARG A 53 -5.15 -4.13 -2.70
C ARG A 53 -4.95 -5.40 -1.89
N HIS A 54 -5.62 -6.45 -2.32
CA HIS A 54 -5.52 -7.79 -1.74
C HIS A 54 -4.62 -8.66 -2.61
N GLY A 55 -3.87 -9.54 -1.96
CA GLY A 55 -3.04 -10.55 -2.60
C GLY A 55 -3.06 -11.87 -1.86
N THR A 56 -2.54 -12.91 -2.52
CA THR A 56 -2.39 -14.26 -1.93
C THR A 56 -1.41 -14.27 -0.77
N ASP A 57 -0.40 -13.42 -0.84
CA ASP A 57 0.69 -13.26 0.11
C ASP A 57 1.12 -11.78 0.20
N GLU A 58 2.07 -11.48 1.09
CA GLU A 58 2.48 -10.09 1.37
C GLU A 58 3.07 -9.42 0.13
N ALA A 59 3.86 -10.16 -0.66
CA ALA A 59 4.54 -9.63 -1.83
C ALA A 59 3.55 -9.39 -2.99
N ASP A 60 2.62 -10.32 -3.23
CA ASP A 60 1.56 -10.13 -4.24
C ASP A 60 0.67 -8.93 -3.90
N ALA A 61 0.23 -8.81 -2.64
CA ALA A 61 -0.58 -7.68 -2.19
C ALA A 61 0.15 -6.34 -2.39
N PHE A 62 1.44 -6.30 -2.01
CA PHE A 62 2.29 -5.13 -2.15
C PHE A 62 2.53 -4.75 -3.61
N ALA A 63 2.88 -5.71 -4.47
CA ALA A 63 3.12 -5.47 -5.90
C ALA A 63 1.86 -4.93 -6.61
N ARG A 64 0.68 -5.47 -6.28
CA ARG A 64 -0.60 -4.99 -6.80
C ARG A 64 -0.91 -3.57 -6.33
N ALA A 65 -0.66 -3.27 -5.05
CA ALA A 65 -0.87 -1.94 -4.51
C ALA A 65 0.06 -0.92 -5.17
N LEU A 66 1.35 -1.25 -5.32
CA LEU A 66 2.34 -0.41 -6.01
C LEU A 66 1.94 -0.13 -7.46
N LYS A 67 1.55 -1.17 -8.20
CA LYS A 67 1.10 -1.02 -9.59
C LYS A 67 -0.12 -0.09 -9.69
N ALA A 68 -1.08 -0.22 -8.76
CA ALA A 68 -2.26 0.64 -8.73
C ALA A 68 -1.94 2.09 -8.31
N ALA A 69 -1.00 2.30 -7.41
CA ALA A 69 -0.53 3.63 -7.05
C ALA A 69 0.12 4.33 -8.25
N LYS A 70 1.05 3.65 -8.94
CA LYS A 70 1.75 4.15 -10.13
C LYS A 70 0.84 4.35 -11.34
N GLY A 71 -0.06 3.41 -11.60
CA GLY A 71 -0.94 3.44 -12.78
C GLY A 71 -2.00 4.54 -12.76
N SER A 72 -2.20 5.24 -11.64
CA SER A 72 -3.12 6.38 -11.55
C SER A 72 -2.39 7.71 -11.28
N LEU A 73 -1.07 7.73 -11.50
CA LEU A 73 -0.25 8.94 -11.60
C LEU A 73 -0.15 9.47 -13.06
N HIS A 74 -0.87 8.85 -14.00
CA HIS A 74 -1.00 9.27 -15.40
C HIS A 74 -2.32 9.98 -15.66
#